data_AF-A0A2M7NAS2-F1
#
_entry.id   AF-A0A2M7NAS2-F1
#
_cell.length_a   1.000
_cell.length_b   1.000
_cell.length_c   1.000
_cell.angle_alpha   90.00
_cell.angle_beta   90.00
_cell.angle_gamma   90.00
#
_symmetry.space_group_name_H-M   'P 1'
#
loop_
_entity.id
_entity.type
_entity.pdbx_description
1 polymer ?
#
loop_
_entity_poly.entity_id
_entity_poly.type
_entity_poly.pdbx_seq_one_letter_code
_entity_poly.pdbx_strand_id
1 'polypeptide(L)'
;MKEFNSVDDILDFAIINEQQAVDFYKALALRTNNEDMRQTFEKFAVEEIGHKAKLTKIKEEKIFTAGKEVIQDLKLSDYVDYVKPSDDMSYQDALILAMKREKSYPV
;
A
#
# COMPACT_ATOMS: atom_id res chain seq x y z
N MET A 1 -1.64 -19.74 -8.27
CA MET A 1 -2.49 -18.54 -8.50
C MET A 1 -3.64 -18.66 -7.51
N LYS A 2 -3.95 -17.62 -6.73
CA LYS A 2 -5.05 -17.70 -5.76
C LYS A 2 -6.34 -17.60 -6.57
N GLU A 3 -7.18 -18.63 -6.54
CA GLU A 3 -8.48 -18.58 -7.21
C GLU A 3 -9.45 -17.79 -6.32
N PHE A 4 -9.98 -16.68 -6.85
CA PHE A 4 -10.99 -15.87 -6.18
C PHE A 4 -12.37 -16.40 -6.56
N ASN A 5 -13.16 -16.84 -5.57
CA ASN A 5 -14.48 -17.42 -5.80
C ASN A 5 -15.60 -16.41 -5.52
N SER A 6 -15.29 -15.29 -4.87
CA SER A 6 -16.24 -14.25 -4.49
C SER A 6 -15.59 -12.86 -4.36
N VAL A 7 -16.42 -11.82 -4.32
CA VAL A 7 -15.97 -10.45 -4.01
C VAL A 7 -15.38 -10.38 -2.59
N ASP A 8 -15.92 -11.18 -1.66
CA ASP A 8 -15.39 -11.27 -0.30
C ASP A 8 -13.96 -11.83 -0.29
N ASP A 9 -13.64 -12.81 -1.14
CA ASP A 9 -12.27 -13.35 -1.25
C ASP A 9 -11.27 -12.31 -1.77
N ILE A 10 -11.73 -11.45 -2.70
CA ILE A 10 -10.93 -10.34 -3.24
C ILE A 10 -10.69 -9.29 -2.15
N LEU A 11 -11.74 -8.93 -1.41
CA LEU A 11 -11.64 -7.98 -0.30
C LEU A 11 -10.75 -8.51 0.83
N ASP A 12 -10.84 -9.79 1.17
CA ASP A 12 -9.96 -10.42 2.16
C ASP A 12 -8.50 -10.40 1.72
N PHE A 13 -8.24 -10.69 0.46
CA PHE A 13 -6.90 -10.58 -0.09
C PHE A 13 -6.37 -9.14 -0.01
N ALA A 14 -7.17 -8.15 -0.42
CA ALA A 14 -6.78 -6.75 -0.34
C ALA A 14 -6.52 -6.31 1.12
N ILE A 15 -7.43 -6.62 2.06
CA ILE A 15 -7.27 -6.29 3.50
C ILE A 15 -6.00 -6.91 4.10
N ILE A 16 -5.66 -8.14 3.72
CA ILE A 16 -4.42 -8.80 4.16
C ILE A 16 -3.20 -8.05 3.60
N ASN A 17 -3.23 -7.65 2.32
CA ASN A 17 -2.14 -6.89 1.72
C ASN A 17 -1.95 -5.52 2.38
N GLU A 18 -3.04 -4.81 2.70
CA GLU A 18 -2.96 -3.55 3.45
C GLU A 18 -2.28 -3.77 4.81
N GLN A 19 -2.65 -4.84 5.52
CA GLN A 19 -1.99 -5.17 6.79
C GLN A 19 -0.49 -5.46 6.60
N GLN A 20 -0.11 -6.19 5.55
CA GLN A 20 1.30 -6.44 5.24
C GLN A 20 2.05 -5.14 4.92
N ALA A 21 1.40 -4.17 4.26
CA ALA A 21 1.98 -2.87 3.97
C ALA A 21 2.17 -2.04 5.26
N VAL A 22 1.19 -2.04 6.17
CA VAL A 22 1.32 -1.45 7.51
C VAL A 22 2.54 -2.03 8.25
N ASP A 23 2.64 -3.36 8.30
CA ASP A 23 3.73 -4.03 9.03
C ASP A 23 5.09 -3.75 8.38
N PHE A 24 5.12 -3.71 7.05
CA PHE A 24 6.31 -3.35 6.28
C PHE A 24 6.82 -1.95 6.59
N TYR A 25 5.96 -0.92 6.53
CA TYR A 25 6.37 0.44 6.80
C TYR A 25 6.72 0.67 8.28
N LYS A 26 6.02 0.01 9.22
CA LYS A 26 6.43 0.03 10.63
C LYS A 26 7.80 -0.59 10.84
N ALA A 27 8.13 -1.68 10.15
CA ALA A 27 9.46 -2.27 10.23
C ALA A 27 10.54 -1.33 9.67
N LEU A 28 10.26 -0.62 8.57
CA LEU A 28 11.16 0.40 8.02
C LEU A 28 11.35 1.58 8.97
N ALA A 29 10.27 2.06 9.59
CA ALA A 29 10.33 3.11 10.60
C ALA A 29 11.19 2.70 11.81
N LEU A 30 11.13 1.44 12.24
CA LEU A 30 11.92 0.97 13.38
C LEU A 30 13.42 0.91 13.08
N ARG A 31 13.81 0.50 11.88
CA ARG A 31 15.21 0.23 11.51
C ARG A 31 15.97 1.43 10.94
N THR A 32 15.26 2.44 10.43
CA THR A 32 15.92 3.62 9.85
C THR A 32 16.71 4.40 10.91
N ASN A 33 17.89 4.88 10.51
CA ASN A 33 18.73 5.75 11.33
C ASN A 33 18.40 7.25 11.15
N ASN A 34 17.52 7.57 10.19
CA ASN A 34 17.10 8.94 9.89
C ASN A 34 15.71 9.21 10.49
N GLU A 35 15.61 10.20 11.38
CA GLU A 35 14.38 10.56 12.09
C GLU A 35 13.29 11.11 11.17
N ASP A 36 13.64 11.90 10.15
CA ASP A 36 12.66 12.39 9.16
C ASP A 36 12.09 11.22 8.34
N MET A 37 12.92 10.22 8.07
CA MET A 37 12.47 8.99 7.39
C MET A 37 11.63 8.10 8.29
N ARG A 38 11.91 8.04 9.60
CA ARG A 38 11.07 7.36 10.58
C ARG A 38 9.65 7.91 10.50
N GLN A 39 9.51 9.23 10.60
CA GLN A 39 8.21 9.91 10.50
C GLN A 39 7.53 9.68 9.14
N THR A 40 8.31 9.64 8.06
CA THR A 40 7.77 9.37 6.72
C THR A 40 7.18 7.97 6.62
N PHE A 41 7.90 6.94 7.08
CA PHE A 41 7.40 5.57 7.07
C PHE A 41 6.22 5.37 8.02
N GLU A 42 6.19 6.04 9.17
CA GLU A 42 5.03 6.05 10.06
C GLU A 42 3.79 6.65 9.38
N LYS A 43 3.95 7.72 8.59
CA LYS A 43 2.85 8.31 7.81
C LYS A 43 2.32 7.33 6.77
N PHE A 44 3.18 6.66 6.01
CA PHE A 44 2.73 5.62 5.08
C PHE A 44 1.98 4.49 5.79
N ALA A 45 2.48 4.02 6.95
CA ALA A 45 1.76 3.02 7.73
C ALA A 45 0.35 3.49 8.16
N VAL A 46 0.18 4.78 8.46
CA VAL A 46 -1.13 5.37 8.80
C VAL A 46 -2.06 5.43 7.58
N GLU A 47 -1.54 5.74 6.40
CA GLU A 47 -2.30 5.72 5.14
C GLU A 47 -2.85 4.32 4.86
N GLU A 48 -2.03 3.27 4.98
CA GLU A 48 -2.48 1.88 4.76
C GLU A 48 -3.49 1.40 5.82
N ILE A 49 -3.40 1.90 7.07
CA ILE A 49 -4.46 1.66 8.07
C ILE A 49 -5.80 2.25 7.59
N GLY A 50 -5.76 3.42 6.96
CA GLY A 50 -6.93 4.06 6.36
C GLY A 50 -7.50 3.24 5.20
N HIS A 51 -6.65 2.74 4.30
CA HIS A 51 -7.05 1.84 3.22
C HIS A 51 -7.69 0.57 3.74
N LYS A 52 -7.04 -0.09 4.71
CA LYS A 52 -7.57 -1.29 5.37
C LYS A 52 -8.95 -1.03 5.98
N ALA A 53 -9.11 0.06 6.73
CA ALA A 53 -10.39 0.40 7.36
C ALA A 53 -11.49 0.63 6.32
N LYS A 54 -11.17 1.28 5.19
CA LYS A 54 -12.10 1.50 4.08
C LYS A 54 -12.54 0.17 3.45
N LEU A 55 -11.60 -0.75 3.19
CA LEU A 55 -11.91 -2.06 2.61
C LEU A 55 -12.75 -2.92 3.57
N THR A 56 -12.41 -2.94 4.87
CA THR A 56 -13.19 -3.64 5.89
C THR A 56 -14.62 -3.12 5.93
N LYS A 57 -14.80 -1.79 5.92
CA LYS A 57 -16.14 -1.18 5.91
C LYS A 57 -16.95 -1.58 4.68
N ILE A 58 -16.34 -1.57 3.49
CA ILE A 58 -16.98 -2.02 2.25
C ILE A 58 -17.45 -3.48 2.38
N LYS A 59 -16.61 -4.35 2.94
CA LYS A 59 -16.94 -5.76 3.18
C LYS A 59 -18.10 -5.94 4.15
N GLU A 60 -18.08 -5.23 5.28
CA GLU A 60 -19.10 -5.32 6.32
C GLU A 60 -20.46 -4.79 5.86
N GLU A 61 -20.49 -3.65 5.17
CA GLU A 61 -21.72 -3.01 4.71
C GLU A 61 -22.28 -3.64 3.43
N LYS A 62 -21.49 -4.48 2.74
CA LYS A 62 -21.81 -5.08 1.42
C LYS A 62 -22.22 -4.03 0.37
N ILE A 63 -21.69 -2.81 0.52
CA ILE A 63 -21.94 -1.71 -0.41
C ILE A 63 -20.90 -1.80 -1.52
N PHE A 64 -21.28 -2.49 -2.61
CA PHE A 64 -20.42 -2.68 -3.78
C PHE A 64 -20.54 -1.57 -4.83
N THR A 65 -21.10 -0.41 -4.46
CA THR A 65 -21.20 0.74 -5.37
C THR A 65 -19.85 1.45 -5.47
N ALA A 66 -18.92 0.88 -6.23
CA ALA A 66 -17.79 1.63 -6.73
C ALA A 66 -18.34 2.66 -7.75
N GLY A 67 -18.23 3.94 -7.44
CA GLY A 67 -18.45 4.99 -8.43
C GLY A 67 -17.53 4.73 -9.62
N LYS A 68 -18.08 4.76 -10.84
CA LYS A 68 -17.36 4.47 -12.09
C LYS A 68 -16.48 5.66 -12.50
N GLU A 69 -15.77 6.26 -11.55
CA GLU A 69 -14.74 7.25 -11.84
C GLU A 69 -13.47 6.50 -12.20
N VAL A 70 -13.21 6.43 -13.50
CA VAL A 70 -11.92 5.95 -14.00
C VAL A 70 -10.91 7.05 -13.74
N ILE A 71 -10.16 6.93 -12.64
CA ILE A 71 -9.02 7.81 -12.36
C ILE A 71 -7.95 7.49 -13.41
N GLN A 72 -7.49 8.53 -14.12
CA GLN A 72 -6.44 8.38 -15.12
C GLN A 72 -5.14 7.90 -14.45
N ASP A 73 -4.61 6.76 -14.90
CA ASP A 73 -3.28 6.31 -14.51
C ASP A 73 -2.22 7.27 -15.09
N LEU A 74 -1.54 8.00 -14.20
CA LEU A 74 -0.48 8.95 -14.56
C LEU A 74 0.82 8.26 -14.99
N LYS A 75 0.96 6.93 -14.78
CA LYS A 75 2.13 6.13 -15.13
C LYS A 75 3.46 6.60 -14.54
N LEU A 76 3.45 7.47 -13.52
CA LEU A 76 4.68 8.02 -12.91
C LEU A 76 5.61 6.92 -12.39
N SER A 77 5.02 5.85 -11.84
CA SER A 77 5.74 4.68 -11.36
C SER A 77 6.44 3.88 -12.46
N ASP A 78 6.10 4.06 -13.74
CA ASP A 78 6.80 3.37 -14.85
C ASP A 78 8.14 4.01 -15.20
N TYR A 79 8.36 5.27 -14.80
CA TYR A 79 9.56 6.03 -15.14
C TYR A 79 10.66 5.96 -14.08
N VAL A 80 10.43 5.25 -12.99
CA VAL A 80 11.38 5.09 -11.89
C VAL A 80 11.74 3.62 -11.70
N ASP A 81 13.01 3.34 -11.42
CA ASP A 81 13.49 1.99 -11.16
C ASP A 81 13.10 1.51 -9.76
N TYR A 82 13.02 0.20 -9.56
CA TYR A 82 12.76 -0.35 -8.23
C TYR A 82 13.91 -0.06 -7.28
N VAL A 83 13.60 0.50 -6.11
CA VAL A 83 14.56 0.69 -5.03
C VAL A 83 14.41 -0.42 -4.00
N LYS A 84 15.51 -1.11 -3.71
CA LYS A 84 15.55 -2.13 -2.65
C LYS A 84 15.49 -1.43 -1.28
N PRO A 85 14.62 -1.88 -0.36
CA PRO A 85 14.53 -1.25 0.96
C PRO A 85 15.86 -1.38 1.75
N SER A 86 16.41 -0.25 2.21
CA SER A 86 17.61 -0.16 3.08
C SER A 86 17.34 0.67 4.35
N ASP A 87 18.33 0.83 5.23
CA ASP A 87 18.19 1.59 6.50
C ASP A 87 18.56 3.07 6.34
N ASP A 88 19.12 3.43 5.19
CA ASP A 88 19.67 4.73 4.81
C ASP A 88 18.94 5.35 3.62
N MET A 89 17.71 4.90 3.35
CA MET A 89 16.89 5.38 2.24
C MET A 89 16.67 6.89 2.29
N SER A 90 16.79 7.56 1.14
CA SER A 90 16.34 8.93 1.00
C SER A 90 14.81 9.02 0.95
N TYR A 91 14.29 10.24 1.07
CA TYR A 91 12.86 10.48 0.89
C TYR A 91 12.38 10.08 -0.52
N GLN A 92 13.20 10.35 -1.56
CA GLN A 92 12.89 9.95 -2.92
C GLN A 92 12.81 8.42 -3.07
N ASP A 93 13.76 7.69 -2.46
CA ASP A 93 13.76 6.23 -2.47
C ASP A 93 12.50 5.67 -1.82
N ALA A 94 12.06 6.27 -0.71
CA ALA A 94 10.84 5.87 -0.01
C ALA A 94 9.58 6.11 -0.85
N LEU A 95 9.50 7.24 -1.56
CA LEU A 95 8.40 7.50 -2.49
C LEU A 95 8.39 6.52 -3.67
N ILE A 96 9.55 6.23 -4.26
CA ILE A 96 9.67 5.26 -5.35
C ILE A 96 9.22 3.87 -4.89
N LEU A 97 9.68 3.45 -3.71
CA LEU A 97 9.29 2.19 -3.10
C LEU A 97 7.77 2.14 -2.87
N ALA A 98 7.17 3.17 -2.27
CA ALA A 98 5.74 3.24 -2.02
C ALA A 98 4.93 3.17 -3.32
N MET A 99 5.27 4.00 -4.31
CA MET A 99 4.61 4.01 -5.63
C MET A 99 4.69 2.64 -6.32
N LYS A 100 5.83 1.95 -6.24
CA LYS A 100 5.99 0.62 -6.86
C LYS A 100 5.18 -0.44 -6.14
N ARG A 101 5.08 -0.38 -4.81
CA ARG A 101 4.26 -1.31 -4.02
C ARG A 101 2.77 -1.11 -4.31
N GLU A 102 2.31 0.14 -4.32
CA GLU A 102 0.93 0.49 -4.66
C GLU A 102 0.56 0.14 -6.10
N LYS A 103 1.50 0.27 -7.06
CA LYS A 103 1.25 -0.16 -8.44
C LYS A 103 1.24 -1.68 -8.56
N SER A 104 2.16 -2.34 -7.86
CA SER A 104 2.35 -3.79 -7.93
C SER A 104 1.40 -4.48 -6.95
N TYR A 105 0.11 -4.41 -7.24
CA TYR A 105 -0.82 -5.46 -6.81
C TYR A 105 -0.82 -6.53 -7.89
N PRO A 106 0.01 -7.59 -7.79
CA PRO A 106 -0.22 -8.78 -8.58
C PRO A 106 -1.53 -9.42 -8.10
N VAL A 107 -2.55 -9.36 -8.96
CA VAL A 107 -3.72 -10.25 -8.91
C VAL A 107 -3.28 -11.63 -9.40
#